data_AF-A0A3D5YKW3-F1
#
_entry.id   AF-A0A3D5YKW3-F1
#
_cell.length_a   1.000
_cell.length_b   1.000
_cell.length_c   1.000
_cell.angle_alpha   90.00
_cell.angle_beta   90.00
_cell.angle_gamma   90.00
#
_symmetry.space_group_name_H-M   'P 1'
#
loop_
_entity.id
_entity.type
_entity.pdbx_description
1 polymer ?
#
loop_
_entity_poly.entity_id
_entity_poly.type
_entity_poly.pdbx_seq_one_letter_code
_entity_poly.pdbx_strand_id
1 'polypeptide(L)'
;MKKSLLAAILFVVAAPSAFAQFAPPIDTVFTENFDGTLADDSIAANFNTDFANTPRFWNDTTFLKTTGNRSFHTQCFANDSIIFETDDFTTIGYTNVRFTFDQICKIRYIQKGTIQMSRDNGSTWVNLTG
;
A
#
# COMPACT_ATOMS: atom_id res chain seq x y z
N MET A 1 -1.82 43.01 39.62
CA MET A 1 -0.75 42.66 38.67
C MET A 1 -0.54 41.15 38.43
N LYS A 2 -1.19 40.23 39.17
CA LYS A 2 -0.90 38.78 39.06
C LYS A 2 -1.78 37.99 38.08
N LYS A 3 -2.96 38.50 37.69
CA LYS A 3 -3.93 37.78 36.85
C LYS A 3 -3.76 38.02 35.34
N SER A 4 -3.37 39.23 34.92
CA SER A 4 -3.19 39.53 33.47
C SER A 4 -1.88 38.99 32.91
N LEU A 5 -0.82 38.89 33.72
CA LEU A 5 0.45 38.29 33.31
C LEU A 5 0.28 36.79 33.04
N LEU A 6 -0.51 36.11 33.89
CA LEU A 6 -0.80 34.68 33.74
C LEU A 6 -1.67 34.41 32.50
N ALA A 7 -2.64 35.28 32.22
CA ALA A 7 -3.46 35.21 31.00
C ALA A 7 -2.63 35.44 29.72
N ALA A 8 -1.67 36.37 29.76
CA ALA A 8 -0.76 36.63 28.63
C ALA A 8 0.20 35.45 28.38
N ILE A 9 0.75 34.83 29.44
CA ILE A 9 1.60 33.65 29.31
C ILE A 9 0.79 32.46 28.76
N LEU A 10 -0.45 32.27 29.19
CA LEU A 10 -1.33 31.20 28.69
C LEU A 10 -1.65 31.38 27.19
N PHE A 11 -1.88 32.63 26.74
CA PHE A 11 -2.11 32.94 25.33
C PHE A 11 -0.86 32.77 24.46
N VAL A 12 0.31 33.16 24.97
CA VAL A 12 1.59 33.07 24.23
C VAL A 12 2.11 31.63 24.15
N VAL A 13 1.79 30.76 25.10
CA VAL A 13 2.16 29.32 25.05
C VAL A 13 1.17 28.49 24.23
N ALA A 14 -0.09 28.93 24.09
CA ALA A 14 -1.10 28.25 23.26
C ALA A 14 -0.98 28.56 21.76
N ALA A 15 -0.37 29.69 21.38
CA ALA A 15 -0.23 30.07 19.97
C ALA A 15 0.77 29.19 19.17
N PRO A 16 1.94 28.77 19.69
CA PRO A 16 2.90 27.97 18.93
C PRO A 16 2.47 26.50 18.72
N SER A 17 1.62 25.94 19.58
CA SER A 17 1.14 24.57 19.43
C SER A 17 0.06 24.44 18.34
N ALA A 18 -0.65 25.52 18.02
CA ALA A 18 -1.65 25.54 16.93
C ALA A 18 -1.01 25.57 15.53
N PHE A 19 0.27 25.92 15.40
CA PHE A 19 1.00 25.91 14.12
C PHE A 19 1.91 24.69 13.94
N ALA A 20 1.99 23.78 14.92
CA ALA A 20 2.92 22.66 14.92
C ALA A 20 2.39 21.38 14.27
N GLN A 21 1.17 21.37 13.72
CA GLN A 21 0.60 20.16 13.12
C GLN A 21 -0.20 20.44 11.84
N PHE A 22 0.37 21.20 10.90
CA PHE A 22 0.04 21.01 9.50
C PHE A 22 1.06 20.04 8.89
N ALA A 23 1.01 18.77 9.32
CA ALA A 23 1.41 17.73 8.40
C ALA A 23 0.38 17.82 7.27
N PRO A 24 0.77 18.12 6.01
CA PRO A 24 -0.19 18.12 4.92
C PRO A 24 -0.97 16.80 4.96
N PRO A 25 -2.31 16.82 4.79
CA PRO A 25 -3.09 15.60 4.75
C PRO A 25 -2.38 14.61 3.81
N ILE A 26 -2.00 13.45 4.35
CA ILE A 26 -1.56 12.36 3.50
C ILE A 26 -2.84 11.83 2.91
N ASP A 27 -3.12 12.22 1.67
CA ASP A 27 -4.24 11.66 0.95
C ASP A 27 -3.89 10.21 0.59
N THR A 28 -4.68 9.29 1.12
CA THR A 28 -4.57 7.87 0.78
C THR A 28 -5.21 7.67 -0.59
N VAL A 29 -4.39 7.62 -1.63
CA VAL A 29 -4.84 7.45 -3.02
C VAL A 29 -5.17 6.00 -3.35
N PHE A 30 -4.52 5.07 -2.65
CA PHE A 30 -4.67 3.63 -2.86
C PHE A 30 -4.65 2.91 -1.51
N THR A 31 -5.64 2.06 -1.27
CA THR A 31 -5.67 1.12 -0.13
C THR A 31 -6.20 -0.20 -0.64
N GLU A 32 -5.37 -1.23 -0.53
CA GLU A 32 -5.75 -2.61 -0.81
C GLU A 32 -5.76 -3.36 0.52
N ASN A 33 -6.91 -3.93 0.90
CA ASN A 33 -7.08 -4.62 2.18
C ASN A 33 -7.67 -6.03 2.03
N PHE A 34 -7.94 -6.47 0.80
CA PHE A 34 -8.45 -7.79 0.42
C PHE A 34 -9.76 -8.18 1.13
N ASP A 35 -10.50 -7.20 1.64
CA ASP A 35 -11.73 -7.41 2.43
C ASP A 35 -13.01 -7.15 1.61
N GLY A 36 -12.87 -6.87 0.30
CA GLY A 36 -13.97 -6.68 -0.65
C GLY A 36 -14.64 -7.98 -1.13
N THR A 37 -15.74 -7.80 -1.86
CA THR A 37 -16.21 -8.85 -2.80
C THR A 37 -15.22 -8.85 -3.96
N LEU A 38 -14.99 -9.99 -4.64
CA LEU A 38 -14.12 -10.10 -5.84
C LEU A 38 -14.65 -9.30 -7.07
N ALA A 39 -15.06 -8.07 -6.84
CA ALA A 39 -15.55 -7.10 -7.80
C ALA A 39 -14.88 -5.78 -7.40
N ASP A 40 -13.88 -5.40 -8.21
CA ASP A 40 -13.14 -4.14 -8.15
C ASP A 40 -12.34 -3.88 -6.86
N ASP A 41 -11.75 -4.93 -6.27
CA ASP A 41 -10.77 -4.79 -5.17
C ASP A 41 -9.37 -4.69 -5.78
N SER A 42 -8.98 -3.44 -6.08
CA SER A 42 -7.68 -2.82 -6.41
C SER A 42 -6.56 -3.60 -7.11
N ILE A 43 -6.81 -4.81 -7.61
CA ILE A 43 -5.90 -5.73 -8.29
C ILE A 43 -6.47 -6.02 -9.68
N ALA A 44 -5.88 -5.39 -10.69
CA ALA A 44 -6.22 -5.60 -12.11
C ALA A 44 -5.78 -6.97 -12.61
N ALA A 45 -4.63 -7.46 -12.12
CA ALA A 45 -4.07 -8.73 -12.58
C ALA A 45 -3.37 -9.51 -11.47
N ASN A 46 -3.60 -10.81 -11.46
CA ASN A 46 -2.77 -11.78 -10.77
C ASN A 46 -2.36 -12.87 -11.77
N PHE A 47 -1.07 -13.16 -11.88
CA PHE A 47 -0.61 -14.17 -12.82
C PHE A 47 0.77 -14.74 -12.48
N ASN A 48 1.01 -15.91 -13.05
CA ASN A 48 2.29 -16.59 -13.08
C ASN A 48 3.02 -16.20 -14.37
N THR A 49 4.33 -15.93 -14.28
CA THR A 49 5.15 -15.64 -15.46
C THR A 49 5.39 -16.86 -16.34
N ASP A 50 5.32 -18.07 -15.76
CA ASP A 50 5.35 -19.31 -16.52
C ASP A 50 3.95 -19.62 -17.07
N PHE A 51 3.80 -19.56 -18.40
CA PHE A 51 2.56 -19.86 -19.09
C PHE A 51 2.04 -21.27 -18.83
N ALA A 52 2.89 -22.25 -18.52
CA ALA A 52 2.43 -23.60 -18.16
C ALA A 52 1.69 -23.64 -16.81
N ASN A 53 1.85 -22.60 -15.98
CA ASN A 53 1.22 -22.47 -14.67
C ASN A 53 0.05 -21.47 -14.66
N THR A 54 -0.24 -20.78 -15.78
CA THR A 54 -1.37 -19.82 -15.92
C THR A 54 -2.77 -20.33 -15.53
N PRO A 55 -3.14 -21.63 -15.62
CA PRO A 55 -4.45 -22.08 -15.16
C PRO A 55 -4.58 -22.16 -13.62
N ARG A 56 -3.52 -21.85 -12.87
CA ARG A 56 -3.53 -21.93 -11.40
C ARG A 56 -4.08 -20.61 -10.86
N PHE A 57 -5.39 -20.58 -10.66
CA PHE A 57 -6.09 -19.42 -10.14
C PHE A 57 -5.76 -19.14 -8.66
N TRP A 58 -5.63 -17.86 -8.38
CA TRP A 58 -5.34 -17.29 -7.08
C TRP A 58 -6.67 -17.05 -6.39
N ASN A 59 -6.82 -17.56 -5.17
CA ASN A 59 -8.08 -17.46 -4.45
C ASN A 59 -7.87 -16.80 -3.09
N ASP A 60 -8.88 -16.05 -2.65
CA ASP A 60 -8.93 -15.54 -1.29
C ASP A 60 -8.93 -16.70 -0.30
N THR A 61 -8.15 -16.57 0.76
CA THR A 61 -8.18 -17.50 1.88
C THR A 61 -8.37 -16.75 3.19
N THR A 62 -8.93 -17.43 4.18
CA THR A 62 -9.12 -16.90 5.53
C THR A 62 -8.11 -17.47 6.54
N PHE A 63 -7.20 -18.35 6.06
CA PHE A 63 -6.27 -19.13 6.88
C PHE A 63 -5.04 -18.33 7.33
N LEU A 64 -4.44 -17.57 6.40
CA LEU A 64 -3.40 -16.57 6.66
C LEU A 64 -3.91 -15.26 6.09
N LYS A 65 -3.78 -14.15 6.83
CA LYS A 65 -4.30 -12.84 6.43
C LYS A 65 -3.57 -11.71 7.15
N THR A 66 -3.45 -10.58 6.47
CA THR A 66 -2.81 -9.35 6.96
C THR A 66 -3.84 -8.37 7.51
N THR A 67 -5.00 -8.28 6.87
CA THR A 67 -6.12 -7.40 7.25
C THR A 67 -7.46 -8.16 7.21
N GLY A 68 -8.44 -7.65 7.96
CA GLY A 68 -9.81 -8.18 8.10
C GLY A 68 -9.96 -9.71 8.08
N ASN A 69 -10.68 -10.23 7.07
CA ASN A 69 -11.12 -11.63 7.00
C ASN A 69 -10.41 -12.46 5.93
N ARG A 70 -9.67 -11.85 5.00
CA ARG A 70 -9.18 -12.51 3.78
C ARG A 70 -7.78 -12.03 3.36
N SER A 71 -7.09 -12.84 2.56
CA SER A 71 -5.93 -12.43 1.76
C SER A 71 -5.76 -13.35 0.54
N PHE A 72 -5.11 -12.88 -0.52
CA PHE A 72 -4.73 -13.75 -1.63
C PHE A 72 -3.65 -14.74 -1.20
N HIS A 73 -3.89 -16.01 -1.51
CA HIS A 73 -2.91 -17.07 -1.27
C HIS A 73 -2.56 -17.80 -2.56
N THR A 74 -1.32 -18.22 -2.63
CA THR A 74 -0.76 -18.89 -3.79
C THR A 74 0.46 -19.72 -3.42
N GLN A 75 0.95 -20.48 -4.38
CA GLN A 75 2.22 -21.14 -4.30
C GLN A 75 3.04 -20.82 -5.55
N CYS A 76 4.28 -20.35 -5.34
CA CYS A 76 5.25 -20.21 -6.42
C CYS A 76 5.84 -21.57 -6.79
N PHE A 77 6.06 -21.80 -8.08
CA PHE A 77 6.68 -23.02 -8.61
C PHE A 77 8.10 -22.75 -9.10
N ALA A 78 8.83 -23.80 -9.48
CA ALA A 78 10.19 -23.67 -9.97
C ALA A 78 10.20 -22.85 -11.28
N ASN A 79 11.17 -21.94 -11.40
CA ASN A 79 11.34 -21.04 -12.55
C ASN A 79 10.12 -20.15 -12.83
N ASP A 80 9.37 -19.80 -11.79
CA ASP A 80 8.19 -18.97 -11.89
C ASP A 80 8.31 -17.73 -11.01
N SER A 81 7.53 -16.72 -11.35
CA SER A 81 7.34 -15.50 -10.59
C SER A 81 5.86 -15.19 -10.52
N ILE A 82 5.53 -14.57 -9.41
CA ILE A 82 4.19 -14.21 -9.00
C ILE A 82 4.07 -12.72 -9.21
N ILE A 83 3.05 -12.27 -9.94
CA ILE A 83 2.77 -10.86 -10.12
C ILE A 83 1.38 -10.56 -9.59
N PHE A 84 1.33 -9.52 -8.75
CA PHE A 84 0.12 -8.80 -8.37
C PHE A 84 0.25 -7.39 -8.91
N GLU A 85 -0.69 -7.00 -9.74
CA GLU A 85 -0.74 -5.69 -10.38
C GLU A 85 -2.02 -5.00 -9.96
N THR A 86 -1.87 -3.76 -9.48
CA THR A 86 -3.00 -2.95 -9.04
C THR A 86 -3.75 -2.37 -10.23
N ASP A 87 -5.00 -1.94 -10.02
CA ASP A 87 -5.65 -1.08 -11.00
C ASP A 87 -4.88 0.24 -11.21
N ASP A 88 -5.04 0.83 -12.39
CA ASP A 88 -4.50 2.14 -12.70
C ASP A 88 -5.19 3.20 -11.82
N PHE A 89 -4.40 4.02 -11.13
CA PHE A 89 -4.90 5.14 -10.31
C PHE A 89 -4.15 6.44 -10.62
N THR A 90 -4.83 7.58 -10.41
CA THR A 90 -4.25 8.90 -10.66
C THR A 90 -3.68 9.51 -9.38
N THR A 91 -2.47 10.07 -9.48
CA THR A 91 -1.88 10.87 -8.41
C THR A 91 -1.96 12.38 -8.69
N ILE A 92 -2.70 12.81 -9.72
CA ILE A 92 -2.82 14.23 -10.09
C ILE A 92 -3.55 14.99 -8.98
N GLY A 93 -2.99 16.13 -8.57
CA GLY A 93 -3.56 16.99 -7.52
C GLY A 93 -3.00 16.73 -6.12
N TYR A 94 -2.25 15.63 -5.93
CA TYR A 94 -1.61 15.31 -4.65
C TYR A 94 -0.17 15.82 -4.60
N THR A 95 0.16 16.52 -3.52
CA THR A 95 1.54 17.02 -3.28
C THR A 95 2.46 15.96 -2.70
N ASN A 96 1.90 15.02 -1.94
CA ASN A 96 2.61 13.87 -1.39
C ASN A 96 1.72 12.64 -1.52
N VAL A 97 2.29 11.51 -1.95
CA VAL A 97 1.57 10.23 -2.07
C VAL A 97 2.30 9.20 -1.23
N ARG A 98 1.54 8.46 -0.43
CA ARG A 98 2.03 7.31 0.34
C ARG A 98 1.33 6.06 -0.15
N PHE A 99 2.12 5.05 -0.47
CA PHE A 99 1.62 3.71 -0.72
C PHE A 99 1.93 2.83 0.48
N THR A 100 0.91 2.11 0.95
CA THR A 100 1.01 1.17 2.06
C THR A 100 0.53 -0.19 1.56
N PHE A 101 1.36 -1.21 1.74
CA PHE A 101 1.05 -2.58 1.35
C PHE A 101 1.41 -3.52 2.50
N ASP A 102 0.52 -4.44 2.82
CA ASP A 102 0.76 -5.49 3.80
C ASP A 102 0.77 -6.85 3.10
N GLN A 103 1.86 -7.60 3.25
CA GLN A 103 2.01 -8.92 2.64
C GLN A 103 2.65 -9.93 3.59
N ILE A 104 2.20 -11.18 3.50
CA ILE A 104 2.85 -12.32 4.12
C ILE A 104 3.40 -13.19 3.00
N CYS A 105 4.73 -13.28 2.89
CA CYS A 105 5.37 -14.13 1.90
C CYS A 105 6.45 -15.01 2.53
N LYS A 106 6.55 -16.25 2.04
CA LYS A 106 7.65 -17.15 2.37
C LYS A 106 8.64 -17.16 1.23
N ILE A 107 9.82 -16.61 1.47
CA ILE A 107 10.90 -16.52 0.49
C ILE A 107 11.96 -17.57 0.83
N ARG A 108 12.37 -18.39 -0.13
CA ARG A 108 13.45 -19.38 0.04
C ARG A 108 14.72 -18.96 -0.71
N TYR A 109 15.85 -18.92 0.00
CA TYR A 109 17.26 -18.72 -0.40
C TYR A 109 17.57 -17.97 -1.72
N ILE A 110 17.11 -18.43 -2.88
CA ILE A 110 17.34 -17.83 -4.20
C ILE A 110 16.21 -16.91 -4.69
N GLN A 111 15.08 -16.88 -3.98
CA GLN A 111 13.91 -16.08 -4.34
C GLN A 111 13.99 -14.69 -3.70
N LYS A 112 13.26 -13.73 -4.28
CA LYS A 112 13.10 -12.38 -3.73
C LYS A 112 11.67 -11.89 -3.94
N GLY A 113 11.19 -11.06 -3.02
CA GLY A 113 10.01 -10.24 -3.22
C GLY A 113 10.46 -8.83 -3.61
N THR A 114 9.82 -8.24 -4.61
CA THR A 114 10.10 -6.88 -5.07
C THR A 114 8.80 -6.13 -5.25
N ILE A 115 8.80 -4.85 -4.89
CA ILE A 115 7.72 -3.93 -5.22
C ILE A 115 8.21 -3.08 -6.39
N GLN A 116 7.37 -2.95 -7.42
CA GLN A 116 7.67 -2.14 -8.59
C GLN A 116 6.57 -1.10 -8.78
N MET A 117 6.93 0.06 -9.34
CA MET A 117 5.97 1.08 -9.75
C MET A 117 6.11 1.37 -11.24
N SER A 118 4.98 1.55 -11.93
CA SER A 118 4.90 2.15 -13.27
C SER A 118 4.35 3.56 -13.18
N ARG A 119 4.76 4.44 -14.09
CA ARG A 119 4.23 5.81 -14.25
C ARG A 119 3.68 6.06 -15.65
N ASP A 120 3.61 5.02 -16.47
CA ASP A 120 3.34 5.06 -17.90
C ASP A 120 2.43 3.90 -18.33
N ASN A 121 1.38 3.66 -17.54
CA ASN A 121 0.32 2.69 -17.81
C ASN A 121 0.85 1.25 -18.05
N GLY A 122 1.87 0.85 -17.28
CA GLY A 122 2.48 -0.48 -17.35
C GLY A 122 3.59 -0.64 -18.38
N SER A 123 3.97 0.41 -19.12
CA SER A 123 5.01 0.29 -20.15
C SER A 123 6.42 0.13 -19.57
N THR A 124 6.73 0.78 -18.45
CA THR A 124 8.00 0.64 -17.73
C THR A 124 7.78 0.49 -16.23
N TRP A 125 8.68 -0.27 -15.60
CA TRP A 125 8.59 -0.62 -14.18
C TRP A 125 9.91 -0.34 -13.47
N VAL A 126 9.82 0.38 -12.35
CA VAL A 126 10.97 0.72 -11.50
C VAL A 126 10.86 -0.01 -10.17
N ASN A 127 11.91 -0.74 -9.79
CA ASN A 127 11.97 -1.37 -8.46
C ASN A 127 12.04 -0.30 -7.38
N LEU A 128 11.13 -0.37 -6.41
CA LEU A 128 11.16 0.45 -5.22
C LEU A 128 12.19 -0.12 -4.24
N THR A 129 13.01 0.77 -3.70
CA THR A 129 13.93 0.46 -2.59
C THR A 129 13.35 1.05 -1.32
N GLY A 130 13.27 0.25 -0.26
CA GLY A 130 12.90 0.70 1.09
C GLY A 130 14.02 1.42 1.80
#